data_AF-A0AAU4EVV8-F1
#
_entry.id   AF-A0AAU4EVV8-F1
#
_cell.length_a   1.000
_cell.length_b   1.000
_cell.length_c   1.000
_cell.angle_alpha   90.00
_cell.angle_beta   90.00
_cell.angle_gamma   90.00
#
_symmetry.space_group_name_H-M   'P 1'
#
loop_
_entity.id
_entity.type
_entity.pdbx_description
1 polymer ?
#
loop_
_entity_poly.entity_id
_entity_poly.type
_entity_poly.pdbx_seq_one_letter_code
_entity_poly.pdbx_strand_id
1 'polypeptide(L)' 'MFGKKKTEDDAIAAAVVHTLLSGLKPEHRSGVLGELTDDQRRLVLDAELEGRQDRWNRTHDTKWGES' A
#
# COMPACT_ATOMS: atom_id res chain seq x y z
N MET A 1 -6.40 12.45 -11.15
CA MET A 1 -7.18 13.35 -10.28
C MET A 1 -6.25 13.92 -9.23
N PHE A 2 -5.79 15.16 -9.39
CA PHE A 2 -5.02 15.89 -8.37
C PHE A 2 -6.01 16.63 -7.47
N GLY A 3 -5.99 16.41 -6.14
CA GLY A 3 -6.65 17.29 -5.19
C GLY A 3 -7.86 16.76 -4.39
N LYS A 4 -8.22 15.47 -4.46
CA LYS A 4 -9.15 14.91 -3.47
C LYS A 4 -8.38 14.59 -2.18
N LYS A 5 -8.78 15.20 -1.06
CA LYS A 5 -8.33 14.75 0.27
C LYS A 5 -8.71 13.27 0.41
N LYS A 6 -7.71 12.45 0.71
CA LYS A 6 -7.88 11.03 1.03
C LYS A 6 -8.86 10.90 2.20
N THR A 7 -9.83 9.98 2.09
CA THR A 7 -10.73 9.71 3.22
C THR A 7 -9.97 8.94 4.30
N GLU A 8 -10.48 8.96 5.53
CA GLU A 8 -9.91 8.15 6.61
C GLU A 8 -9.95 6.66 6.27
N ASP A 9 -11.04 6.21 5.64
CA ASP A 9 -11.21 4.83 5.18
C ASP A 9 -10.15 4.42 4.15
N ASP A 10 -9.82 5.29 3.19
CA ASP A 10 -8.76 5.04 2.21
C ASP A 10 -7.38 4.92 2.87
N ALA A 11 -7.12 5.71 3.91
CA ALA A 11 -5.87 5.65 4.67
C ALA A 11 -5.76 4.35 5.49
N ILE A 12 -6.86 3.95 6.12
CA ILE A 12 -6.95 2.68 6.85
C ILE A 12 -6.76 1.51 5.87
N ALA A 13 -7.43 1.52 4.73
CA ALA A 13 -7.32 0.47 3.72
C ALA A 13 -5.87 0.29 3.25
N ALA A 14 -5.17 1.38 2.91
CA ALA A 14 -3.76 1.33 2.52
C ALA A 14 -2.85 0.77 3.63
N ALA A 15 -3.07 1.17 4.89
CA ALA A 15 -2.31 0.67 6.03
C ALA A 15 -2.55 -0.83 6.29
N VAL A 16 -3.80 -1.29 6.15
CA VAL A 16 -4.16 -2.72 6.29
C VAL A 16 -3.54 -3.54 5.18
N VAL A 17 -3.67 -3.12 3.92
CA VAL A 17 -3.09 -3.80 2.76
C VAL A 17 -1.57 -3.88 2.89
N HIS A 18 -0.90 -2.78 3.25
CA HIS A 18 0.53 -2.79 3.53
C HIS A 18 0.91 -3.80 4.61
N THR A 19 0.19 -3.81 5.74
CA THR A 19 0.49 -4.71 6.86
C THR A 19 0.33 -6.17 6.48
N LEU A 20 -0.78 -6.50 5.79
CA LEU A 20 -1.05 -7.86 5.32
C LEU A 20 0.03 -8.32 4.33
N LEU A 21 0.29 -7.55 3.26
CA LEU A 21 1.20 -7.98 2.21
C LEU A 21 2.68 -7.96 2.62
N SER A 22 3.06 -7.14 3.60
CA SER A 22 4.43 -7.12 4.13
C SER A 22 4.71 -8.25 5.12
N GLY A 23 3.67 -8.82 5.74
CA GLY A 23 3.78 -9.95 6.66
C GLY A 23 3.76 -11.32 5.97
N LEU A 24 3.39 -11.37 4.69
CA LEU A 24 3.36 -12.61 3.92
C LEU A 24 4.74 -12.98 3.37
N LYS A 25 4.99 -14.29 3.29
CA LYS A 25 6.11 -14.80 2.50
C LYS A 25 5.90 -14.51 1.01
N PRO A 26 6.98 -14.36 0.20
CA PRO A 26 6.87 -14.05 -1.22
C PRO A 26 5.94 -14.97 -2.02
N GLU A 27 5.95 -16.27 -1.72
CA GLU A 27 5.10 -17.28 -2.35
C GLU A 27 3.61 -17.06 -2.06
N HIS A 28 3.25 -16.73 -0.81
CA HIS A 28 1.86 -16.47 -0.42
C HIS A 28 1.37 -15.13 -0.97
N ARG A 29 2.25 -14.12 -0.99
CA ARG A 29 1.97 -12.84 -1.60
C ARG A 29 1.65 -12.99 -3.09
N SER A 30 2.45 -13.78 -3.80
CA SER A 30 2.23 -14.06 -5.22
C SER A 30 0.91 -14.81 -5.45
N GLY A 31 0.56 -15.75 -4.56
CA GLY A 31 -0.74 -16.42 -4.59
C GLY A 31 -1.90 -15.44 -4.42
N VAL A 32 -1.90 -14.61 -3.38
CA VAL A 32 -2.95 -13.60 -3.12
C VAL A 32 -3.11 -12.64 -4.30
N LEU A 33 -2.01 -12.15 -4.88
CA LEU A 33 -2.07 -11.26 -6.04
C LEU A 33 -2.53 -11.98 -7.31
N GLY A 34 -2.26 -13.28 -7.43
CA GLY A 34 -2.67 -14.13 -8.55
C GLY A 34 -4.18 -14.35 -8.63
N GLU A 35 -4.87 -14.39 -7.49
CA GLU A 35 -6.33 -14.55 -7.41
C GLU A 35 -7.12 -13.29 -7.79
N LEU A 36 -6.44 -12.15 -7.93
CA LEU A 36 -7.05 -10.87 -8.28
C LEU A 36 -7.07 -10.67 -9.80
N THR A 37 -8.13 -10.03 -10.29
CA THR A 37 -8.14 -9.42 -11.64
C THR A 37 -7.03 -8.37 -11.75
N ASP A 38 -6.60 -8.05 -12.97
CA ASP A 38 -5.52 -7.07 -13.17
C ASP A 38 -5.84 -5.70 -12.57
N ASP A 39 -7.10 -5.25 -12.66
CA ASP A 39 -7.54 -3.98 -12.06
C ASP A 39 -7.50 -4.02 -10.53
N GLN A 40 -7.98 -5.11 -9.91
CA GLN A 40 -7.91 -5.29 -8.45
C GLN A 40 -6.47 -5.41 -7.98
N ARG A 41 -5.63 -6.14 -8.70
CA ARG A 41 -4.21 -6.29 -8.40
C ARG A 41 -3.52 -4.94 -8.43
N ARG A 42 -3.80 -4.11 -9.43
CA ARG A 42 -3.25 -2.76 -9.52
C ARG A 42 -3.66 -1.91 -8.32
N LEU A 43 -4.95 -1.88 -7.98
CA LEU A 43 -5.45 -1.13 -6.82
C LEU A 43 -4.79 -1.58 -5.50
N VAL A 44 -4.60 -2.89 -5.31
CA VAL A 44 -3.96 -3.46 -4.12
C VAL A 44 -2.47 -3.08 -4.06
N LEU A 45 -1.75 -3.15 -5.17
CA LEU A 45 -0.33 -2.78 -5.22
C LEU A 45 -0.13 -1.27 -5.00
N ASP A 46 -1.00 -0.43 -5.58
CA ASP A 46 -0.99 1.01 -5.36
C ASP A 46 -1.25 1.34 -3.88
N ALA A 47 -2.25 0.70 -3.26
CA ALA A 47 -2.56 0.86 -1.83
C ALA A 47 -1.42 0.39 -0.91
N GLU A 48 -0.72 -0.69 -1.27
CA GLU A 48 0.44 -1.17 -0.52
C GLU A 48 1.61 -0.19 -0.60
N LEU A 49 1.87 0.37 -1.79
CA LEU A 49 2.92 1.36 -2.00
C LEU A 49 2.64 2.60 -1.15
N GLU A 50 1.40 3.09 -1.15
CA GLU A 50 0.97 4.20 -0.32
C GLU A 50 1.15 3.89 1.18
N GLY A 51 0.69 2.72 1.66
CA GLY A 51 0.85 2.35 3.06
C GLY A 51 2.32 2.23 3.49
N ARG A 52 3.20 1.84 2.57
CA ARG A 52 4.66 1.80 2.81
C ARG A 52 5.24 3.21 2.92
N GLN A 53 4.83 4.12 2.04
CA GLN A 53 5.19 5.53 2.08
C GLN A 53 4.72 6.19 3.39
N ASP A 54 3.47 5.96 3.79
CA ASP A 54 2.89 6.49 5.02
C ASP A 54 3.61 5.96 6.27
N ARG A 55 4.04 4.70 6.27
CA ARG A 55 4.85 4.13 7.34
C ARG A 55 6.22 4.80 7.44
N TRP A 56 6.90 4.98 6.31
CA TRP A 56 8.22 5.64 6.28
C TRP A 56 8.15 7.07 6.78
N ASN A 57 7.23 7.88 6.24
CA ASN A 57 7.06 9.29 6.59
C ASN A 57 6.75 9.50 8.09
N ARG A 58 6.21 8.48 8.77
CA ARG A 58 5.99 8.50 10.23
C ARG A 58 7.19 8.05 11.04
N THR A 59 8.06 7.25 10.44
CA THR A 59 9.19 6.59 11.12
C THR A 59 10.52 7.31 10.90
N HIS A 60 10.62 8.09 9.82
CA HIS A 60 11.83 8.79 9.41
C HIS A 60 11.58 10.29 9.37
N ASP A 61 12.63 11.05 9.64
CA ASP A 61 12.60 12.52 9.57
C ASP A 61 12.61 13.05 8.12
N THR A 62 12.68 12.15 7.13
CA THR A 62 12.68 12.48 5.70
C THR A 62 11.43 11.94 5.01
N LYS A 63 11.00 12.63 3.95
CA LYS A 63 9.93 12.15 3.08
C LYS A 63 10.44 11.01 2.21
N TRP A 64 9.61 9.99 2.00
CA TRP A 64 9.92 8.91 1.07
C TRP A 64 10.29 9.45 -0.30
N GLY A 65 11.49 9.11 -0.80
CA GLY A 65 11.94 9.50 -2.13
C GLY A 65 12.58 10.89 -2.22
N GLU A 66 12.68 11.63 -1.11
CA GLU A 66 13.56 12.81 -1.04
C GLU A 66 14.96 12.37 -0.61
N SER A 67 15.95 12.71 -1.45
CA SER A 67 17.40 12.57 -1.17
C SER A 67 17.97 13.91 -0.75
#